data_AF-A0A940YPZ2-F1
#
_entry.id   AF-A0A940YPZ2-F1
#
_cell.length_a   1.000
_cell.length_b   1.000
_cell.length_c   1.000
_cell.angle_alpha   90.00
_cell.angle_beta   90.00
_cell.angle_gamma   90.00
#
_symmetry.space_group_name_H-M   'P 1'
#
loop_
_entity.id
_entity.type
_entity.pdbx_description
1 polymer ?
#
loop_
_entity_poly.entity_id
_entity_poly.type
_entity_poly.pdbx_seq_one_letter_code
_entity_poly.pdbx_strand_id
1 'polypeptide(L)'
;MTASSLAARLARAAGVALIGATLLAACGGGTSQVDRFVPARVLSFGDELSRLEDSGAKYSVNALTTTTPKTIDCGTSPMWTQYMASSAYGKVFAQCKGTATSPDVTAIRAAAVGARVDDVVAAMKSRIDSGDMQNTDLVTVMVGMHDVVDQYALYDGSNEATLIATLTTQGRKLATQINAATGTGARVLVSTIHDLGLSPWALKEKADVGDDRPALLTRLVDAFNKAMRLELINDGSKIGLLLGDDLSRAMVRVPSAYGLGEVITPACLEAHWNSATCTTDTLITAAKDKSASYLWADQLRPSSTFQLYLGQQAISRLSNLPF
;
A
#
# COMPACT_ATOMS: atom_id res chain seq x y z
N MET A 1 -35.85 71.39 -41.23
CA MET A 1 -36.93 71.35 -40.21
C MET A 1 -37.33 69.89 -40.03
N THR A 2 -36.74 69.23 -39.03
CA THR A 2 -37.40 68.76 -37.77
C THR A 2 -38.15 67.43 -37.98
N ALA A 3 -37.62 66.26 -37.62
CA ALA A 3 -37.28 65.73 -36.28
C ALA A 3 -38.51 65.44 -35.39
N SER A 4 -38.42 64.30 -34.71
CA SER A 4 -39.18 63.93 -33.49
C SER A 4 -40.56 63.31 -33.76
N SER A 5 -40.85 62.06 -33.39
CA SER A 5 -40.95 61.72 -31.97
C SER A 5 -41.43 60.27 -31.69
N LEU A 6 -40.88 59.24 -32.36
CA LEU A 6 -41.28 57.84 -32.05
C LEU A 6 -40.15 56.89 -31.63
N ALA A 7 -38.89 57.33 -31.64
CA ALA A 7 -37.74 56.49 -31.29
C ALA A 7 -37.05 56.87 -29.96
N ALA A 8 -37.79 57.41 -28.97
CA ALA A 8 -37.20 57.98 -27.76
C ALA A 8 -37.75 57.46 -26.42
N ARG A 9 -38.33 56.24 -26.36
CA ARG A 9 -38.84 55.69 -25.07
C ARG A 9 -38.52 54.22 -24.78
N LEU A 10 -37.39 53.70 -25.26
CA LEU A 10 -36.86 52.40 -24.81
C LEU A 10 -35.38 52.42 -24.42
N ALA A 11 -34.79 53.60 -24.25
CA ALA A 11 -33.47 53.75 -23.65
C ALA A 11 -33.62 54.14 -22.17
N ARG A 12 -33.69 53.14 -21.28
CA ARG A 12 -33.27 53.20 -19.85
C ARG A 12 -33.68 51.93 -19.09
N ALA A 13 -32.92 50.86 -19.28
CA ALA A 13 -32.64 49.84 -18.27
C ALA A 13 -31.42 49.08 -18.79
N ALA A 14 -30.22 49.48 -18.34
CA ALA A 14 -29.36 48.63 -17.53
C ALA A 14 -28.95 47.35 -18.29
N GLY A 15 -27.75 47.21 -18.82
CA GLY A 15 -26.47 47.62 -18.27
C GLY A 15 -25.63 46.36 -18.06
N VAL A 16 -24.59 46.21 -18.88
CA VAL A 16 -23.44 45.32 -18.69
C VAL A 16 -23.72 43.81 -18.68
N ALA A 17 -23.59 43.19 -19.86
CA ALA A 17 -23.22 41.77 -19.98
C ALA A 17 -22.48 41.54 -21.31
N LEU A 18 -21.34 42.20 -21.47
CA LEU A 18 -20.35 41.83 -22.47
C LEU A 18 -19.00 41.70 -21.74
N ILE A 19 -18.22 40.71 -22.17
CA ILE A 19 -16.86 40.33 -21.75
C ILE A 19 -16.85 39.18 -20.72
N GLY A 20 -16.66 37.95 -21.23
CA GLY A 20 -16.37 36.79 -20.38
C GLY A 20 -16.49 35.43 -21.07
N ALA A 21 -16.06 35.28 -22.33
CA ALA A 21 -16.17 33.99 -23.02
C ALA A 21 -14.92 33.60 -23.85
N THR A 22 -13.71 33.98 -23.42
CA THR A 22 -12.46 33.60 -24.11
C THR A 22 -11.31 33.22 -23.16
N LEU A 23 -11.58 32.57 -22.02
CA LEU A 23 -10.51 32.05 -21.13
C LEU A 23 -10.66 30.58 -20.69
N LEU A 24 -11.48 29.77 -21.37
CA LEU A 24 -11.47 28.32 -21.18
C LEU A 24 -10.72 27.59 -22.31
N ALA A 25 -9.49 28.02 -22.57
CA ALA A 25 -8.49 27.26 -23.32
C ALA A 25 -7.16 27.27 -22.56
N ALA A 26 -7.22 26.90 -21.29
CA ALA A 26 -6.05 26.57 -20.47
C ALA A 26 -6.40 25.43 -19.49
N CYS A 27 -7.15 24.43 -19.96
CA CYS A 27 -6.89 23.07 -19.47
C CYS A 27 -5.56 22.69 -20.12
N GLY A 28 -4.47 22.81 -19.36
CA GLY A 28 -3.14 22.41 -19.76
C GLY A 28 -3.11 20.94 -20.16
N GLY A 29 -3.45 20.65 -21.41
CA GLY A 29 -2.89 19.53 -22.14
C GLY A 29 -1.43 19.86 -22.41
N GLY A 30 -0.59 19.68 -21.41
CA GLY A 30 0.85 19.66 -21.58
C GLY A 30 1.19 18.51 -22.52
N THR A 31 1.42 18.82 -23.79
CA THR A 31 1.88 17.89 -24.83
C THR A 31 3.38 17.62 -24.75
N SER A 32 4.05 17.99 -23.66
CA SER A 32 5.27 17.28 -23.27
C SER A 32 4.82 16.00 -22.60
N GLN A 33 5.01 14.86 -23.27
CA GLN A 33 5.08 13.60 -22.54
C GLN A 33 6.13 13.83 -21.45
N VAL A 34 5.69 13.96 -20.20
CA VAL A 34 6.61 13.83 -19.07
C VAL A 34 7.16 12.42 -19.24
N ASP A 35 8.44 12.30 -19.57
CA ASP A 35 9.07 11.01 -19.77
C ASP A 35 8.85 10.20 -18.50
N ARG A 36 8.04 9.15 -18.62
CA ARG A 36 7.66 8.32 -17.48
C ARG A 36 8.93 7.82 -16.82
N PHE A 37 9.11 8.12 -15.54
CA PHE A 37 10.21 7.56 -14.77
C PHE A 37 10.25 6.03 -14.88
N VAL A 38 11.39 5.53 -15.35
CA VAL A 38 11.72 4.11 -15.39
C VAL A 38 12.88 3.88 -14.42
N PRO A 39 12.67 3.14 -13.33
CA PRO A 39 13.73 2.89 -12.37
C PRO A 39 14.80 1.95 -12.97
N ALA A 40 16.06 2.13 -12.55
CA ALA A 40 17.11 1.15 -12.81
C ALA A 40 16.88 -0.14 -12.01
N ARG A 41 16.40 0.00 -10.77
CA ARG A 41 16.05 -1.10 -9.87
C ARG A 41 14.93 -0.70 -8.89
N VAL A 42 14.27 -1.70 -8.33
CA VAL A 42 13.28 -1.53 -7.25
C VAL A 42 13.89 -2.00 -5.94
N LEU A 43 13.84 -1.19 -4.89
CA LEU A 43 14.28 -1.56 -3.54
C LEU A 43 13.05 -1.73 -2.64
N SER A 44 12.72 -2.96 -2.28
CA SER A 44 11.51 -3.27 -1.51
C SER A 44 11.80 -3.41 -0.02
N PHE A 45 11.48 -2.38 0.76
CA PHE A 45 11.57 -2.36 2.22
C PHE A 45 10.22 -2.61 2.86
N GLY A 46 10.25 -3.16 4.07
CA GLY A 46 9.06 -3.45 4.83
C GLY A 46 9.20 -4.66 5.71
N ASP A 47 8.05 -5.11 6.20
CA ASP A 47 7.90 -6.38 6.89
C ASP A 47 7.58 -7.53 5.91
N GLU A 48 7.09 -8.65 6.44
CA GLU A 48 6.77 -9.82 5.65
C GLU A 48 5.65 -9.64 4.60
N LEU A 49 4.86 -8.56 4.66
CA LEU A 49 3.87 -8.24 3.63
C LEU A 49 4.51 -7.78 2.32
N SER A 50 5.82 -7.48 2.34
CA SER A 50 6.64 -7.08 1.19
C SER A 50 7.85 -8.00 0.98
N ARG A 51 7.86 -9.18 1.61
CA ARG A 51 9.01 -10.10 1.62
C ARG A 51 8.69 -11.41 0.90
N LEU A 52 9.57 -11.77 -0.03
CA LEU A 52 9.67 -13.11 -0.60
C LEU A 52 10.70 -13.92 0.16
N GLU A 53 10.42 -15.19 0.46
CA GLU A 53 11.44 -16.15 0.86
C GLU A 53 12.25 -16.61 -0.35
N ASP A 54 13.41 -17.25 -0.11
CA ASP A 54 14.28 -17.72 -1.20
C ASP A 54 13.61 -18.79 -2.08
N SER A 55 12.61 -19.49 -1.53
CA SER A 55 11.72 -20.42 -2.25
C SER A 55 10.67 -19.73 -3.14
N GLY A 56 10.59 -18.39 -3.11
CA GLY A 56 9.52 -17.62 -3.73
C GLY A 56 8.21 -17.60 -2.93
N ALA A 57 8.20 -18.22 -1.73
CA ALA A 57 7.05 -18.21 -0.84
C ALA A 57 6.83 -16.84 -0.20
N LYS A 58 5.60 -16.60 0.21
CA LYS A 58 5.07 -15.32 0.70
C LYS A 58 4.33 -15.55 2.01
N TYR A 59 4.24 -14.52 2.85
CA TYR A 59 3.41 -14.56 4.06
C TYR A 59 1.94 -14.25 3.74
N SER A 60 1.37 -15.12 2.91
CA SER A 60 0.01 -15.11 2.40
C SER A 60 -0.34 -16.54 1.92
N VAL A 61 -1.43 -16.72 1.17
CA VAL A 61 -1.71 -18.01 0.53
C VAL A 61 -0.83 -18.20 -0.71
N ASN A 62 0.04 -19.21 -0.69
CA ASN A 62 0.90 -19.54 -1.83
C ASN A 62 0.26 -20.61 -2.73
N ALA A 63 0.30 -20.38 -4.04
CA ALA A 63 -0.04 -21.41 -5.00
C ALA A 63 1.07 -22.46 -5.10
N LEU A 64 0.68 -23.68 -5.43
CA LEU A 64 1.59 -24.76 -5.76
C LEU A 64 1.52 -25.07 -7.25
N THR A 65 2.65 -25.49 -7.82
CA THR A 65 2.70 -26.07 -9.15
C THR A 65 1.87 -27.36 -9.20
N THR A 66 1.39 -27.73 -10.38
CA THR A 66 0.64 -28.97 -10.61
C THR A 66 1.56 -30.18 -10.82
N THR A 67 2.85 -29.96 -11.07
CA THR A 67 3.87 -30.98 -11.24
C THR A 67 4.24 -31.64 -9.92
N THR A 68 4.58 -32.93 -9.93
CA THR A 68 5.01 -33.67 -8.72
C THR A 68 6.54 -33.86 -8.70
N PRO A 69 7.25 -33.56 -7.59
CA PRO A 69 6.73 -32.98 -6.35
C PRO A 69 6.26 -31.53 -6.54
N LYS A 70 5.17 -31.16 -5.86
CA LYS A 70 4.64 -29.80 -5.90
C LYS A 70 5.65 -28.83 -5.29
N THR A 71 5.84 -27.70 -5.94
CA THR A 71 6.70 -26.59 -5.50
C THR A 71 5.90 -25.30 -5.48
N ILE A 72 6.43 -24.26 -4.83
CA ILE A 72 5.78 -22.94 -4.82
C ILE A 72 5.72 -22.39 -6.25
N ASP A 73 4.51 -22.06 -6.72
CA ASP A 73 4.32 -21.22 -7.89
C ASP A 73 4.29 -19.77 -7.45
N CYS A 74 5.48 -19.16 -7.44
CA CYS A 74 5.68 -17.82 -6.91
C CYS A 74 5.02 -16.72 -7.77
N GLY A 75 4.76 -16.99 -9.06
CA GLY A 75 4.17 -16.05 -10.02
C GLY A 75 2.66 -15.95 -9.87
N THR A 76 2.02 -16.99 -9.34
CA THR A 76 0.61 -16.96 -8.99
C THR A 76 0.38 -16.23 -7.67
N SER A 77 -0.67 -15.40 -7.63
CA SER A 77 -1.05 -14.58 -6.48
C SER A 77 0.12 -13.73 -5.93
N PRO A 78 0.73 -12.86 -6.76
CA PRO A 78 1.91 -12.09 -6.36
C PRO A 78 1.61 -11.13 -5.19
N MET A 79 2.61 -10.82 -4.38
CA MET A 79 2.51 -9.70 -3.42
C MET A 79 2.51 -8.36 -4.16
N TRP A 80 2.05 -7.29 -3.50
CA TRP A 80 1.89 -5.98 -4.13
C TRP A 80 3.17 -5.45 -4.79
N THR A 81 4.34 -5.68 -4.17
CA THR A 81 5.65 -5.26 -4.73
C THR A 81 6.07 -6.09 -5.93
N GLN A 82 5.79 -7.40 -5.93
CA GLN A 82 6.00 -8.27 -7.10
C GLN A 82 5.12 -7.83 -8.26
N TYR A 83 3.82 -7.64 -7.99
CA TYR A 83 2.85 -7.27 -9.02
C TYR A 83 3.19 -5.91 -9.62
N MET A 84 3.53 -4.93 -8.77
CA MET A 84 3.95 -3.60 -9.22
C MET A 84 5.24 -3.68 -10.06
N ALA A 85 6.31 -4.29 -9.54
CA ALA A 85 7.60 -4.29 -10.21
C ALA A 85 7.53 -4.94 -11.61
N SER A 86 6.82 -6.07 -11.70
CA SER A 86 6.66 -6.81 -12.94
C SER A 86 5.72 -6.09 -13.92
N SER A 87 4.55 -5.65 -13.46
CA SER A 87 3.52 -5.08 -14.34
C SER A 87 3.80 -3.65 -14.76
N ALA A 88 4.47 -2.84 -13.92
CA ALA A 88 4.78 -1.46 -14.24
C ALA A 88 6.11 -1.30 -14.99
N TYR A 89 7.09 -2.18 -14.73
CA TYR A 89 8.47 -1.99 -15.19
C TYR A 89 9.15 -3.23 -15.76
N GLY A 90 8.48 -4.39 -15.81
CA GLY A 90 9.08 -5.64 -16.30
C GLY A 90 10.19 -6.20 -15.39
N LYS A 91 10.30 -5.71 -14.15
CA LYS A 91 11.31 -6.11 -13.18
C LYS A 91 10.79 -7.21 -12.27
N VAL A 92 11.65 -8.17 -11.94
CA VAL A 92 11.29 -9.29 -11.06
C VAL A 92 12.30 -9.46 -9.93
N PHE A 93 11.87 -10.12 -8.88
CA PHE A 93 12.73 -10.48 -7.76
C PHE A 93 13.51 -11.74 -8.10
N ALA A 94 14.77 -11.84 -7.65
CA ALA A 94 15.57 -13.05 -7.84
C ALA A 94 14.94 -14.31 -7.22
N GLN A 95 14.12 -14.13 -6.19
CA GLN A 95 13.34 -15.19 -5.53
C GLN A 95 12.16 -15.68 -6.37
N CYS A 96 11.75 -14.94 -7.40
CA CYS A 96 10.64 -15.30 -8.27
C CYS A 96 10.88 -14.78 -9.70
N LYS A 97 11.74 -15.48 -10.44
CA LYS A 97 12.20 -15.06 -11.77
C LYS A 97 11.21 -15.33 -12.91
N GLY A 98 10.20 -16.17 -12.66
CA GLY A 98 9.31 -16.68 -13.70
C GLY A 98 10.02 -17.58 -14.71
N THR A 99 9.49 -17.66 -15.92
CA THR A 99 9.96 -18.56 -16.99
C THR A 99 10.68 -17.82 -18.14
N ALA A 100 10.84 -16.50 -18.05
CA ALA A 100 11.53 -15.72 -19.06
C ALA A 100 13.00 -16.16 -19.19
N THR A 101 13.52 -16.19 -20.42
CA THR A 101 14.91 -16.62 -20.71
C THR A 101 15.95 -15.65 -20.16
N SER A 102 15.62 -14.36 -20.05
CA SER A 102 16.51 -13.32 -19.52
C SER A 102 15.71 -12.32 -18.68
N PRO A 103 15.28 -12.70 -17.47
CA PRO A 103 14.47 -11.85 -16.63
C PRO A 103 15.32 -10.71 -16.05
N ASP A 104 14.76 -9.50 -16.03
CA ASP A 104 15.38 -8.36 -15.34
C ASP A 104 15.19 -8.50 -13.83
N VAL A 105 16.19 -9.10 -13.16
CA VAL A 105 16.18 -9.39 -11.72
C VAL A 105 16.59 -8.19 -10.84
N THR A 106 16.27 -6.98 -11.28
CA THR A 106 16.58 -5.73 -10.55
C THR A 106 15.49 -5.29 -9.57
N ALA A 107 14.53 -6.15 -9.20
CA ALA A 107 13.76 -5.95 -7.98
C ALA A 107 14.47 -6.63 -6.80
N ILE A 108 14.88 -5.83 -5.82
CA ILE A 108 15.73 -6.24 -4.71
C ILE A 108 14.90 -6.31 -3.44
N ARG A 109 14.89 -7.49 -2.81
CA ARG A 109 14.30 -7.72 -1.49
C ARG A 109 15.18 -7.07 -0.42
N ALA A 110 14.66 -6.04 0.24
CA ALA A 110 15.22 -5.45 1.46
C ALA A 110 14.30 -5.66 2.69
N ALA A 111 13.05 -6.11 2.48
CA ALA A 111 12.08 -6.40 3.52
C ALA A 111 12.49 -7.60 4.38
N ALA A 112 12.19 -7.53 5.67
CA ALA A 112 12.54 -8.53 6.67
C ALA A 112 11.32 -9.00 7.46
N VAL A 113 11.26 -10.29 7.81
CA VAL A 113 10.17 -10.83 8.64
C VAL A 113 10.21 -10.16 10.00
N GLY A 114 9.07 -9.69 10.49
CA GLY A 114 9.02 -9.05 11.80
C GLY A 114 9.67 -7.67 11.84
N ALA A 115 9.90 -7.02 10.70
CA ALA A 115 10.53 -5.70 10.69
C ALA A 115 9.61 -4.67 11.36
N ARG A 116 10.20 -3.84 12.22
CA ARG A 116 9.59 -2.61 12.75
C ARG A 116 10.05 -1.41 11.93
N VAL A 117 9.45 -0.27 12.17
CA VAL A 117 9.88 1.02 11.60
C VAL A 117 11.38 1.24 11.83
N ASP A 118 11.89 0.93 13.02
CA ASP A 118 13.29 1.16 13.38
C ASP A 118 14.26 0.36 12.51
N ASP A 119 13.92 -0.89 12.19
CA ASP A 119 14.72 -1.76 11.33
C ASP A 119 14.76 -1.21 9.89
N VAL A 120 13.59 -0.82 9.37
CA VAL A 120 13.47 -0.25 8.03
C VAL A 120 14.19 1.09 7.94
N VAL A 121 14.08 1.93 8.97
CA VAL A 121 14.75 3.22 9.02
C VAL A 121 16.27 3.04 9.01
N ALA A 122 16.80 2.12 9.82
CA ALA A 122 18.22 1.80 9.85
C ALA A 122 18.71 1.28 8.49
N ALA A 123 17.96 0.36 7.85
CA ALA A 123 18.31 -0.20 6.56
C ALA A 123 18.30 0.84 5.43
N MET A 124 17.29 1.73 5.39
CA MET A 124 17.23 2.83 4.42
C MET A 124 18.36 3.83 4.65
N LYS A 125 18.58 4.23 5.91
CA LYS A 125 19.65 5.16 6.28
C LYS A 125 21.02 4.64 5.86
N SER A 126 21.29 3.36 6.09
CA SER A 126 22.56 2.74 5.67
C SER A 126 22.80 2.85 4.15
N ARG A 127 21.77 2.66 3.32
CA ARG A 127 21.89 2.82 1.86
C ARG A 127 22.05 4.27 1.43
N ILE A 128 21.42 5.21 2.13
CA ILE A 128 21.60 6.65 1.86
C ILE A 128 23.01 7.07 2.22
N ASP A 129 23.49 6.74 3.43
CA ASP A 129 24.79 7.17 3.94
C ASP A 129 25.95 6.57 3.14
N SER A 130 25.78 5.35 2.61
CA SER A 130 26.78 4.70 1.73
C SER A 130 26.72 5.20 0.28
N GLY A 131 25.73 6.02 -0.08
CA GLY A 131 25.48 6.39 -1.46
C GLY A 131 25.02 5.24 -2.35
N ASP A 132 24.55 4.12 -1.79
CA ASP A 132 23.96 3.05 -2.59
C ASP A 132 22.60 3.48 -3.15
N MET A 133 21.81 4.28 -2.41
CA MET A 133 20.51 4.77 -2.91
C MET A 133 20.69 5.94 -3.89
N GLN A 134 20.14 5.78 -5.10
CA GLN A 134 20.38 6.67 -6.25
C GLN A 134 19.08 7.26 -6.80
N ASN A 135 19.22 8.30 -7.63
CA ASN A 135 18.09 8.96 -8.28
C ASN A 135 17.33 8.10 -9.31
N THR A 136 17.89 6.97 -9.71
CA THR A 136 17.27 5.97 -10.59
C THR A 136 16.56 4.86 -9.81
N ASP A 137 16.55 4.90 -8.48
CA ASP A 137 15.90 3.89 -7.65
C ASP A 137 14.42 4.19 -7.45
N LEU A 138 13.59 3.15 -7.56
CA LEU A 138 12.25 3.12 -6.97
C LEU A 138 12.29 2.38 -5.64
N VAL A 139 11.93 3.06 -4.56
CA VAL A 139 11.86 2.48 -3.22
C VAL A 139 10.41 2.17 -2.89
N THR A 140 10.09 0.96 -2.43
CA THR A 140 8.77 0.65 -1.86
C THR A 140 8.87 0.45 -0.35
N VAL A 141 7.88 0.96 0.38
CA VAL A 141 7.85 0.87 1.85
C VAL A 141 6.45 0.51 2.34
N MET A 142 6.35 -0.56 3.12
CA MET A 142 5.18 -0.88 3.95
C MET A 142 5.67 -1.54 5.24
N VAL A 143 5.55 -0.84 6.36
CA VAL A 143 5.99 -1.30 7.69
C VAL A 143 5.18 -0.58 8.77
N GLY A 144 5.09 -1.19 9.95
CA GLY A 144 4.41 -0.63 11.12
C GLY A 144 3.40 -1.59 11.76
N MET A 145 3.08 -2.71 11.11
CA MET A 145 2.19 -3.72 11.67
C MET A 145 2.72 -4.24 13.00
N HIS A 146 4.01 -4.61 13.04
CA HIS A 146 4.67 -5.09 14.26
C HIS A 146 4.80 -4.01 15.32
N ASP A 147 5.06 -2.74 14.96
CA ASP A 147 5.05 -1.64 15.92
C ASP A 147 3.68 -1.51 16.63
N VAL A 148 2.57 -1.62 15.89
CA VAL A 148 1.22 -1.57 16.48
C VAL A 148 0.94 -2.79 17.36
N VAL A 149 1.33 -3.99 16.93
CA VAL A 149 1.17 -5.22 17.72
C VAL A 149 1.99 -5.13 19.01
N ASP A 150 3.24 -4.68 18.93
CA ASP A 150 4.14 -4.51 20.08
C ASP A 150 3.56 -3.48 21.07
N GLN A 151 2.99 -2.37 20.59
CA GLN A 151 2.34 -1.37 21.45
C GLN A 151 1.03 -1.89 22.06
N TYR A 152 0.22 -2.60 21.29
CA TYR A 152 -1.01 -3.20 21.81
C TYR A 152 -0.74 -4.18 22.95
N ALA A 153 0.34 -4.98 22.86
CA ALA A 153 0.72 -5.92 23.91
C ALA A 153 1.05 -5.25 25.26
N LEU A 154 1.32 -3.93 25.27
CA LEU A 154 1.55 -3.14 26.48
C LEU A 154 0.27 -2.51 27.05
N TYR A 155 -0.88 -2.69 26.40
CA TYR A 155 -2.12 -2.04 26.82
C TYR A 155 -2.64 -2.60 28.15
N ASP A 156 -2.86 -1.70 29.12
CA ASP A 156 -3.29 -2.05 30.48
C ASP A 156 -4.73 -1.61 30.81
N GLY A 157 -5.47 -1.09 29.83
CA GLY A 157 -6.81 -0.53 30.01
C GLY A 157 -6.84 0.98 30.29
N SER A 158 -5.72 1.58 30.69
CA SER A 158 -5.62 2.99 31.09
C SER A 158 -4.64 3.82 30.24
N ASN A 159 -3.73 3.15 29.54
CA ASN A 159 -2.58 3.77 28.87
C ASN A 159 -2.76 4.04 27.37
N GLU A 160 -3.98 4.02 26.82
CA GLU A 160 -4.23 4.22 25.38
C GLU A 160 -3.53 5.46 24.80
N ALA A 161 -3.62 6.60 25.51
CA ALA A 161 -3.02 7.85 25.08
C ALA A 161 -1.49 7.75 24.91
N THR A 162 -0.82 6.99 25.78
CA THR A 162 0.63 6.75 25.71
C THR A 162 0.99 5.90 24.50
N LEU A 163 0.20 4.86 24.20
CA LEU A 163 0.42 4.02 23.02
C LEU A 163 0.23 4.82 21.73
N ILE A 164 -0.83 5.64 21.67
CA ILE A 164 -1.09 6.56 20.54
C ILE A 164 0.08 7.54 20.34
N ALA A 165 0.62 8.11 21.42
CA ALA A 165 1.77 9.03 21.34
C ALA A 165 3.03 8.31 20.81
N THR A 166 3.24 7.07 21.22
CA THR A 166 4.38 6.25 20.75
C THR A 166 4.24 5.93 19.27
N LEU A 167 3.07 5.47 18.83
CA LEU A 167 2.81 5.16 17.41
C LEU A 167 2.82 6.40 16.52
N THR A 168 2.37 7.55 17.04
CA THR A 168 2.52 8.84 16.36
C THR A 168 4.00 9.15 16.11
N THR A 169 4.86 8.89 17.09
CA THR A 169 6.32 9.09 16.96
C THR A 169 6.91 8.15 15.92
N GLN A 170 6.54 6.86 15.94
CA GLN A 170 6.99 5.88 14.94
C GLN A 170 6.54 6.27 13.52
N GLY A 171 5.29 6.71 13.34
CA GLY A 171 4.78 7.16 12.04
C GLY A 171 5.58 8.35 11.48
N ARG A 172 5.89 9.35 12.32
CA ARG A 172 6.74 10.48 11.93
C ARG A 172 8.16 10.05 11.60
N LYS A 173 8.75 9.15 12.40
CA LYS A 173 10.10 8.63 12.19
C LYS A 173 10.24 7.97 10.82
N LEU A 174 9.26 7.14 10.44
CA LEU A 174 9.22 6.53 9.11
C LEU A 174 9.14 7.57 7.99
N ALA A 175 8.23 8.53 8.11
CA ALA A 175 8.04 9.58 7.12
C ALA A 175 9.29 10.46 6.94
N THR A 176 9.96 10.85 8.02
CA THR A 176 11.23 11.59 7.98
C THR A 176 12.29 10.82 7.19
N GLN A 177 12.40 9.51 7.39
CA GLN A 177 13.35 8.69 6.65
C GLN A 177 12.98 8.53 5.16
N ILE A 178 11.68 8.45 4.85
CA ILE A 178 11.20 8.48 3.45
C ILE A 178 11.53 9.81 2.79
N ASN A 179 11.30 10.93 3.48
CA ASN A 179 11.68 12.26 2.98
C ASN A 179 13.19 12.32 2.72
N ALA A 180 14.03 11.79 3.63
CA ALA A 180 15.47 11.71 3.43
C ALA A 180 15.86 10.88 2.18
N ALA A 181 15.17 9.76 1.93
CA ALA A 181 15.37 8.96 0.72
C ALA A 181 15.13 9.77 -0.56
N THR A 182 14.10 10.61 -0.60
CA THR A 182 13.85 11.49 -1.76
C THR A 182 14.94 12.55 -1.98
N GLY A 183 15.71 12.87 -0.94
CA GLY A 183 16.88 13.76 -1.01
C GLY A 183 18.01 13.19 -1.88
N THR A 184 18.09 11.86 -2.03
CA THR A 184 19.00 11.20 -2.99
C THR A 184 18.54 11.33 -4.45
N GLY A 185 17.31 11.78 -4.66
CA GLY A 185 16.62 11.77 -5.94
C GLY A 185 15.77 10.52 -6.18
N ALA A 186 15.85 9.50 -5.34
CA ALA A 186 15.02 8.31 -5.46
C ALA A 186 13.51 8.65 -5.46
N ARG A 187 12.72 7.83 -6.14
CA ARG A 187 11.25 7.87 -6.06
C ARG A 187 10.81 6.86 -5.01
N VAL A 188 9.83 7.22 -4.19
CA VAL A 188 9.34 6.38 -3.10
C VAL A 188 7.85 6.12 -3.27
N LEU A 189 7.44 4.86 -3.18
CA LEU A 189 6.07 4.44 -3.07
C LEU A 189 5.85 3.85 -1.68
N VAL A 190 5.07 4.54 -0.85
CA VAL A 190 4.80 4.14 0.53
C VAL A 190 3.33 3.75 0.68
N SER A 191 3.07 2.65 1.39
CA SER A 191 1.74 2.26 1.81
C SER A 191 1.53 2.54 3.29
N THR A 192 0.34 3.04 3.64
CA THR A 192 -0.18 2.83 4.99
C THR A 192 -0.30 1.33 5.29
N ILE A 193 -0.21 0.96 6.56
CA ILE A 193 -0.52 -0.41 6.99
C ILE A 193 -2.04 -0.61 6.95
N HIS A 194 -2.49 -1.85 6.72
CA HIS A 194 -3.91 -2.19 6.78
C HIS A 194 -4.46 -2.04 8.21
N ASP A 195 -5.78 -1.93 8.31
CA ASP A 195 -6.47 -1.76 9.60
C ASP A 195 -6.49 -3.08 10.38
N LEU A 196 -5.62 -3.18 11.40
CA LEU A 196 -5.50 -4.35 12.26
C LEU A 196 -6.74 -4.59 13.11
N GLY A 197 -7.57 -3.56 13.35
CA GLY A 197 -8.84 -3.72 14.06
C GLY A 197 -9.85 -4.58 13.30
N LEU A 198 -9.67 -4.76 11.99
CA LEU A 198 -10.50 -5.62 11.15
C LEU A 198 -10.01 -7.07 11.08
N SER A 199 -8.87 -7.37 11.71
CA SER A 199 -8.21 -8.67 11.61
C SER A 199 -8.93 -9.76 12.40
N PRO A 200 -8.80 -11.04 11.98
CA PRO A 200 -9.27 -12.16 12.78
C PRO A 200 -8.65 -12.17 14.19
N TRP A 201 -7.41 -11.69 14.33
CA TRP A 201 -6.76 -11.52 15.62
C TRP A 201 -7.51 -10.53 16.52
N ALA A 202 -7.87 -9.34 16.01
CA ALA A 202 -8.60 -8.34 16.79
C ALA A 202 -9.97 -8.85 17.29
N LEU A 203 -10.65 -9.65 16.47
CA LEU A 203 -11.90 -10.30 16.86
C LEU A 203 -11.70 -11.37 17.94
N LYS A 204 -10.60 -12.12 17.86
CA LYS A 204 -10.21 -13.06 18.92
C LYS A 204 -9.89 -12.32 20.23
N GLU A 205 -9.11 -11.24 20.19
CA GLU A 205 -8.81 -10.42 21.36
C GLU A 205 -10.09 -9.90 22.04
N LYS A 206 -11.08 -9.44 21.25
CA LYS A 206 -12.39 -9.05 21.78
C LYS A 206 -13.12 -10.19 22.49
N ALA A 207 -13.08 -11.39 21.92
CA ALA A 207 -13.71 -12.55 22.53
C ALA A 207 -13.01 -12.98 23.83
N ASP A 208 -11.68 -12.88 23.87
CA ASP A 208 -10.87 -13.30 25.02
C ASP A 208 -10.94 -12.29 26.18
N VAL A 209 -10.97 -10.98 25.90
CA VAL A 209 -10.93 -9.93 26.94
C VAL A 209 -12.32 -9.37 27.30
N GLY A 210 -13.28 -9.39 26.37
CA GLY A 210 -14.66 -8.93 26.61
C GLY A 210 -14.90 -7.43 26.44
N ASP A 211 -13.97 -6.69 25.81
CA ASP A 211 -14.09 -5.27 25.47
C ASP A 211 -13.78 -5.02 23.97
N ASP A 212 -13.82 -3.76 23.53
CA ASP A 212 -13.78 -3.44 22.09
C ASP A 212 -12.36 -3.31 21.51
N ARG A 213 -11.59 -4.42 21.57
CA ARG A 213 -10.23 -4.54 21.01
C ARG A 213 -10.09 -4.15 19.53
N PRO A 214 -11.04 -4.50 18.64
CA PRO A 214 -11.08 -3.99 17.28
C PRO A 214 -10.96 -2.47 17.21
N ALA A 215 -11.78 -1.74 17.98
CA ALA A 215 -11.78 -0.29 17.92
C ALA A 215 -10.49 0.32 18.49
N LEU A 216 -9.92 -0.27 19.54
CA LEU A 216 -8.60 0.13 20.06
C LEU A 216 -7.52 -0.02 18.98
N LEU A 217 -7.42 -1.20 18.36
CA LEU A 217 -6.43 -1.48 17.31
C LEU A 217 -6.59 -0.56 16.10
N THR A 218 -7.81 -0.27 15.66
CA THR A 218 -8.05 0.72 14.60
C THR A 218 -7.52 2.10 14.99
N ARG A 219 -7.76 2.57 16.23
CA ARG A 219 -7.24 3.88 16.69
C ARG A 219 -5.72 3.91 16.75
N LEU A 220 -5.07 2.81 17.15
CA LEU A 220 -3.62 2.68 17.14
C LEU A 220 -3.04 2.73 15.72
N VAL A 221 -3.64 2.00 14.77
CA VAL A 221 -3.27 2.06 13.35
C VAL A 221 -3.49 3.45 12.77
N ASP A 222 -4.63 4.08 13.05
CA ASP A 222 -4.96 5.42 12.57
C ASP A 222 -3.95 6.45 13.09
N ALA A 223 -3.52 6.36 14.36
CA ALA A 223 -2.51 7.24 14.93
C ALA A 223 -1.17 7.13 14.16
N PHE A 224 -0.70 5.89 13.92
CA PHE A 224 0.51 5.63 13.15
C PHE A 224 0.40 6.17 11.71
N ASN A 225 -0.63 5.73 10.98
CA ASN A 225 -0.83 6.06 9.56
C ASN A 225 -1.04 7.57 9.37
N LYS A 226 -1.85 8.22 10.21
CA LYS A 226 -2.08 9.67 10.15
C LYS A 226 -0.80 10.44 10.39
N ALA A 227 -0.01 10.06 11.40
CA ALA A 227 1.23 10.74 11.72
C ALA A 227 2.24 10.64 10.57
N MET A 228 2.39 9.44 9.98
CA MET A 228 3.22 9.25 8.79
C MET A 228 2.73 10.14 7.63
N ARG A 229 1.44 10.08 7.30
CA ARG A 229 0.85 10.82 6.16
C ARG A 229 1.03 12.34 6.28
N LEU A 230 0.92 12.88 7.49
CA LEU A 230 1.07 14.32 7.73
C LEU A 230 2.52 14.80 7.60
N GLU A 231 3.48 13.92 7.85
CA GLU A 231 4.92 14.25 7.86
C GLU A 231 5.59 14.00 6.49
N LEU A 232 4.98 13.19 5.62
CA LEU A 232 5.48 12.97 4.26
C LEU A 232 5.40 14.24 3.41
N ILE A 233 6.45 14.51 2.62
CA ILE A 233 6.41 15.54 1.58
C ILE A 233 5.35 15.15 0.53
N ASN A 234 4.33 16.00 0.36
CA ASN A 234 3.17 15.71 -0.49
C ASN A 234 3.05 16.71 -1.65
N ASP A 235 4.13 16.84 -2.43
CA ASP A 235 4.15 17.65 -3.66
C ASP A 235 3.96 16.82 -4.94
N GLY A 236 3.81 15.49 -4.80
CA GLY A 236 3.61 14.55 -5.90
C GLY A 236 4.85 14.29 -6.78
N SER A 237 5.98 14.94 -6.51
CA SER A 237 7.16 14.85 -7.39
C SER A 237 7.96 13.56 -7.19
N LYS A 238 8.03 13.07 -5.94
CA LYS A 238 8.88 11.94 -5.58
C LYS A 238 8.21 10.87 -4.72
N ILE A 239 7.11 11.20 -4.04
CA ILE A 239 6.43 10.29 -3.12
C ILE A 239 5.05 9.96 -3.65
N GLY A 240 4.79 8.68 -3.83
CA GLY A 240 3.45 8.13 -4.04
C GLY A 240 2.93 7.49 -2.76
N LEU A 241 1.68 7.82 -2.40
CA LEU A 241 0.99 7.23 -1.25
C LEU A 241 -0.07 6.20 -1.70
N LEU A 242 0.01 5.02 -1.10
CA LEU A 242 -1.00 3.96 -1.15
C LEU A 242 -1.78 3.91 0.16
N LEU A 243 -3.06 3.59 0.06
CA LEU A 243 -3.98 3.58 1.20
C LEU A 243 -4.39 2.13 1.50
N GLY A 244 -3.51 1.39 2.19
CA GLY A 244 -3.75 0.01 2.63
C GLY A 244 -4.83 -0.08 3.72
N ASP A 245 -4.88 0.87 4.64
CA ASP A 245 -5.93 1.01 5.65
C ASP A 245 -7.31 1.21 5.02
N ASP A 246 -7.45 2.20 4.13
CA ASP A 246 -8.72 2.45 3.45
C ASP A 246 -9.12 1.29 2.54
N LEU A 247 -8.14 0.61 1.92
CA LEU A 247 -8.39 -0.60 1.14
C LEU A 247 -8.99 -1.70 2.02
N SER A 248 -8.38 -2.01 3.17
CA SER A 248 -8.90 -3.04 4.08
C SER A 248 -10.30 -2.68 4.59
N ARG A 249 -10.55 -1.41 4.94
CA ARG A 249 -11.87 -0.94 5.39
C ARG A 249 -12.92 -1.06 4.29
N ALA A 250 -12.56 -0.72 3.05
CA ALA A 250 -13.46 -0.86 1.91
C ALA A 250 -13.77 -2.34 1.59
N MET A 251 -12.76 -3.21 1.69
CA MET A 251 -12.91 -4.66 1.49
C MET A 251 -13.85 -5.29 2.51
N VAL A 252 -13.77 -4.91 3.79
CA VAL A 252 -14.71 -5.40 4.82
C VAL A 252 -16.11 -4.81 4.64
N ARG A 253 -16.20 -3.53 4.25
CA ARG A 253 -17.49 -2.84 4.10
C ARG A 253 -18.28 -3.33 2.88
N VAL A 254 -17.61 -3.60 1.76
CA VAL A 254 -18.25 -3.99 0.48
C VAL A 254 -17.49 -5.16 -0.16
N PRO A 255 -17.44 -6.34 0.48
CA PRO A 255 -16.56 -7.44 0.08
C PRO A 255 -16.79 -7.95 -1.34
N SER A 256 -18.04 -8.00 -1.80
CA SER A 256 -18.40 -8.46 -3.13
C SER A 256 -17.79 -7.61 -4.25
N ALA A 257 -17.56 -6.31 -4.01
CA ALA A 257 -16.90 -5.42 -4.99
C ALA A 257 -15.44 -5.81 -5.25
N TYR A 258 -14.83 -6.56 -4.33
CA TYR A 258 -13.45 -7.04 -4.41
C TYR A 258 -13.36 -8.55 -4.70
N GLY A 259 -14.49 -9.21 -4.97
CA GLY A 259 -14.55 -10.67 -5.16
C GLY A 259 -14.39 -11.47 -3.86
N LEU A 260 -14.55 -10.82 -2.70
CA LEU A 260 -14.44 -11.45 -1.40
C LEU A 260 -15.79 -12.02 -0.96
N GLY A 261 -15.76 -13.25 -0.45
CA GLY A 261 -16.89 -13.93 0.17
C GLY A 261 -16.69 -14.21 1.66
N GLU A 262 -15.47 -14.05 2.17
CA GLU A 262 -15.10 -14.23 3.57
C GLU A 262 -14.08 -13.17 3.99
N VAL A 263 -14.36 -12.43 5.06
CA VAL A 263 -13.56 -11.30 5.55
C VAL A 263 -13.24 -11.35 7.03
N ILE A 264 -13.59 -12.44 7.71
CA ILE A 264 -13.42 -12.67 9.14
C ILE A 264 -12.53 -13.89 9.38
N THR A 265 -12.77 -14.99 8.67
CA THR A 265 -12.08 -16.26 8.93
C THR A 265 -10.76 -16.34 8.14
N PRO A 266 -9.62 -16.73 8.75
CA PRO A 266 -8.39 -17.02 8.02
C PRO A 266 -8.54 -18.19 7.03
N ALA A 267 -7.94 -18.08 5.84
CA ALA A 267 -7.94 -19.16 4.86
C ALA A 267 -6.99 -20.32 5.22
N CYS A 268 -5.87 -20.01 5.86
CA CYS A 268 -4.82 -20.97 6.21
C CYS A 268 -5.19 -21.76 7.47
N LEU A 269 -4.78 -23.02 7.52
CA LEU A 269 -4.79 -23.80 8.76
C LEU A 269 -3.89 -23.15 9.81
N GLU A 270 -4.27 -23.24 11.08
CA GLU A 270 -3.59 -22.61 12.22
C GLU A 270 -2.10 -22.96 12.32
N ALA A 271 -1.74 -24.22 12.04
CA ALA A 271 -0.35 -24.68 12.04
C ALA A 271 0.56 -23.95 11.02
N HIS A 272 -0.03 -23.18 10.09
CA HIS A 272 0.68 -22.43 9.05
C HIS A 272 0.55 -20.91 9.19
N TRP A 273 -0.12 -20.42 10.24
CA TRP A 273 -0.15 -18.98 10.53
C TRP A 273 1.24 -18.43 10.85
N ASN A 274 1.46 -17.13 10.65
CA ASN A 274 2.74 -16.46 10.91
C ASN A 274 3.94 -17.05 10.14
N SER A 275 3.69 -17.74 9.02
CA SER A 275 4.71 -18.42 8.23
C SER A 275 4.46 -18.26 6.73
N ALA A 276 5.52 -18.42 5.94
CA ALA A 276 5.41 -18.52 4.49
C ALA A 276 4.98 -19.92 3.99
N THR A 277 4.59 -20.82 4.90
CA THR A 277 4.27 -22.22 4.56
C THR A 277 2.81 -22.46 4.24
N CYS A 278 1.96 -21.44 4.35
CA CYS A 278 0.59 -21.55 3.90
C CYS A 278 0.53 -21.67 2.36
N THR A 279 0.02 -22.80 1.90
CA THR A 279 -0.15 -23.15 0.50
C THR A 279 -1.59 -23.57 0.21
N THR A 280 -1.92 -23.79 -1.06
CA THR A 280 -3.21 -24.38 -1.47
C THR A 280 -3.48 -25.75 -0.86
N ASP A 281 -2.46 -26.48 -0.42
CA ASP A 281 -2.62 -27.79 0.24
C ASP A 281 -2.83 -27.66 1.77
N THR A 282 -2.61 -26.48 2.35
CA THR A 282 -2.67 -26.24 3.81
C THR A 282 -3.79 -25.25 4.20
N LEU A 283 -4.87 -25.25 3.42
CA LEU A 283 -6.05 -24.42 3.63
C LEU A 283 -7.08 -25.13 4.51
N ILE A 284 -7.89 -24.35 5.22
CA ILE A 284 -9.11 -24.88 5.84
C ILE A 284 -10.03 -25.45 4.76
N THR A 285 -10.87 -26.43 5.10
CA THR A 285 -11.77 -27.09 4.14
C THR A 285 -12.62 -26.10 3.34
N ALA A 286 -13.13 -25.05 4.00
CA ALA A 286 -13.96 -24.04 3.35
C ALA A 286 -13.21 -23.17 2.32
N ALA A 287 -11.88 -23.09 2.37
CA ALA A 287 -11.06 -22.23 1.52
C ALA A 287 -10.37 -22.95 0.35
N LYS A 288 -10.34 -24.29 0.32
CA LYS A 288 -9.52 -25.10 -0.61
C LYS A 288 -9.57 -24.69 -2.09
N ASP A 289 -10.75 -24.34 -2.59
CA ASP A 289 -10.94 -23.98 -4.01
C ASP A 289 -11.27 -22.50 -4.24
N LYS A 290 -11.20 -21.68 -3.18
CA LYS A 290 -11.62 -20.27 -3.22
C LYS A 290 -10.82 -19.39 -2.27
N SER A 291 -9.55 -19.69 -2.07
CA SER A 291 -8.67 -18.88 -1.20
C SER A 291 -8.56 -17.41 -1.64
N ALA A 292 -8.76 -17.11 -2.92
CA ALA A 292 -8.86 -15.74 -3.44
C ALA A 292 -10.15 -15.01 -2.99
N SER A 293 -11.18 -15.71 -2.53
CA SER A 293 -12.39 -15.08 -1.95
C SER A 293 -12.25 -14.75 -0.46
N TYR A 294 -11.08 -15.02 0.14
CA TYR A 294 -10.78 -14.74 1.55
C TYR A 294 -9.92 -13.49 1.66
N LEU A 295 -10.29 -12.58 2.56
CA LEU A 295 -9.48 -11.39 2.84
C LEU A 295 -8.20 -11.73 3.62
N TRP A 296 -8.26 -12.73 4.50
CA TRP A 296 -7.19 -13.04 5.45
C TRP A 296 -6.55 -14.39 5.14
N ALA A 297 -5.22 -14.41 5.08
CA ALA A 297 -4.47 -15.66 5.02
C ALA A 297 -4.36 -16.27 6.42
N ASP A 298 -3.85 -15.49 7.38
CA ASP A 298 -3.77 -15.84 8.79
C ASP A 298 -4.47 -14.78 9.67
N GLN A 299 -4.21 -14.78 10.98
CA GLN A 299 -4.89 -13.88 11.91
C GLN A 299 -4.55 -12.39 11.73
N LEU A 300 -3.43 -12.05 11.09
CA LEU A 300 -2.94 -10.67 10.96
C LEU A 300 -2.67 -10.26 9.51
N ARG A 301 -2.36 -11.22 8.64
CA ARG A 301 -1.85 -10.98 7.29
C ARG A 301 -2.93 -11.18 6.25
N PRO A 302 -3.18 -10.16 5.41
CA PRO A 302 -4.10 -10.29 4.30
C PRO A 302 -3.69 -11.37 3.29
N SER A 303 -4.69 -11.97 2.65
CA SER A 303 -4.55 -12.90 1.54
C SER A 303 -4.16 -12.16 0.25
N SER A 304 -3.94 -12.94 -0.80
CA SER A 304 -3.55 -12.49 -2.14
C SER A 304 -4.45 -11.41 -2.75
N THR A 305 -5.74 -11.37 -2.41
CA THR A 305 -6.66 -10.36 -2.95
C THR A 305 -6.33 -8.95 -2.47
N PHE A 306 -6.00 -8.77 -1.19
CA PHE A 306 -5.52 -7.48 -0.69
C PHE A 306 -4.24 -7.05 -1.41
N GLN A 307 -3.30 -7.98 -1.54
CA GLN A 307 -2.01 -7.75 -2.21
C GLN A 307 -2.19 -7.32 -3.68
N LEU A 308 -3.12 -7.95 -4.39
CA LEU A 308 -3.46 -7.62 -5.77
C LEU A 308 -4.00 -6.18 -5.87
N TYR A 309 -5.00 -5.82 -5.07
CA TYR A 309 -5.60 -4.48 -5.13
C TYR A 309 -4.64 -3.38 -4.66
N LEU A 310 -3.78 -3.67 -3.67
CA LEU A 310 -2.73 -2.74 -3.27
C LEU A 310 -1.70 -2.55 -4.41
N GLY A 311 -1.33 -3.62 -5.09
CA GLY A 311 -0.49 -3.55 -6.29
C GLY A 311 -1.14 -2.80 -7.46
N GLN A 312 -2.46 -2.89 -7.62
CA GLN A 312 -3.20 -2.09 -8.60
C GLN A 312 -3.20 -0.59 -8.23
N GLN A 313 -3.38 -0.26 -6.94
CA GLN A 313 -3.19 1.12 -6.47
C GLN A 313 -1.77 1.60 -6.79
N ALA A 314 -0.76 0.76 -6.57
CA ALA A 314 0.63 1.06 -6.87
C ALA A 314 0.85 1.43 -8.34
N ILE A 315 0.40 0.58 -9.27
CA ILE A 315 0.52 0.83 -10.71
C ILE A 315 -0.22 2.12 -11.11
N SER A 316 -1.43 2.34 -10.57
CA SER A 316 -2.21 3.54 -10.82
C SER A 316 -1.47 4.79 -10.33
N ARG A 317 -0.89 4.77 -9.12
CA ARG A 317 -0.08 5.90 -8.62
C ARG A 317 1.13 6.16 -9.52
N LEU A 318 1.92 5.13 -9.82
CA LEU A 318 3.14 5.27 -10.62
C LEU A 318 2.88 5.74 -12.06
N SER A 319 1.68 5.51 -12.59
CA SER A 319 1.29 5.98 -13.94
C SER A 319 0.76 7.42 -13.96
N ASN A 320 0.40 7.97 -12.79
CA ASN A 320 -0.22 9.30 -12.66
C ASN A 320 0.66 10.31 -11.93
N LEU A 321 1.74 9.89 -11.28
CA LEU A 321 2.71 10.79 -10.69
C LEU A 321 3.61 11.37 -11.80
N PRO A 322 3.86 12.69 -11.81
CA PRO A 322 4.65 13.38 -12.83
C PRO A 322 6.16 13.15 -12.67
N PHE A 323 6.56 11.92 -12.32
CA PHE A 323 7.96 11.62 -11.97
C PHE A 323 8.96 12.11 -13.00
#